data_AF-A0A936NX03-F1
#
_entry.id   AF-A0A936NX03-F1
#
_cell.length_a   1.000
_cell.length_b   1.000
_cell.length_c   1.000
_cell.angle_alpha   90.00
_cell.angle_beta   90.00
_cell.angle_gamma   90.00
#
_symmetry.space_group_name_H-M   'P 1'
#
loop_
_entity.id
_entity.type
_entity.pdbx_description
1 polymer ?
#
loop_
_entity_poly.entity_id
_entity_poly.type
_entity_poly.pdbx_seq_one_letter_code
_entity_poly.pdbx_strand_id
1 'polypeptide(L)'
;MSAAFFSGIVPIALSVLGFIAANPAMGIALPAGVGLPMIGVATVVKLLPLWASLLFVVILLAGLESTLDSALCAASSLYAIDMAPLTEAERELLRKERLELPLTDEDRKTKERLDALSVKRSRLAMYGISIIGLITAFIVQHLFPLDRLWWIFNGVASCFAVPTVLSVYWDRLSAKGAFWGITASLIGMVPFVYGNWVQNDTVTVLSAVAIIIVNLVLCLAFKRDTPWTEPVLNLAETTS
;
A
#
# COMPACT_ATOMS: atom_id res chain seq x y z
N MET A 1 9.53 -11.56 -11.24
CA MET A 1 8.57 -12.68 -11.07
C MET A 1 8.85 -13.51 -9.81
N SER A 2 10.10 -13.68 -9.37
CA SER A 2 10.48 -14.45 -8.17
C SER A 2 10.00 -13.84 -6.83
N ALA A 3 10.09 -12.53 -6.63
CA ALA A 3 9.78 -11.89 -5.34
C ALA A 3 8.29 -12.02 -4.91
N ALA A 4 7.35 -11.91 -5.86
CA ALA A 4 5.91 -12.01 -5.58
C ALA A 4 5.51 -13.41 -5.10
N PHE A 5 6.14 -14.46 -5.65
CA PHE A 5 5.90 -15.84 -5.25
C PHE A 5 6.31 -16.09 -3.79
N PHE A 6 7.52 -15.68 -3.41
CA PHE A 6 7.99 -15.80 -2.02
C PHE A 6 7.19 -14.93 -1.05
N SER A 7 6.76 -13.73 -1.44
CA SER A 7 5.92 -12.90 -0.58
C SER A 7 4.53 -13.50 -0.33
N GLY A 8 4.00 -14.31 -1.26
CA GLY A 8 2.75 -15.05 -1.06
C GLY A 8 2.89 -16.28 -0.15
N ILE A 9 4.05 -16.96 -0.18
CA ILE A 9 4.24 -18.19 0.61
C ILE A 9 4.43 -17.90 2.11
N VAL A 10 5.03 -16.76 2.45
CA VAL A 10 5.35 -16.39 3.84
C VAL A 10 4.08 -16.22 4.71
N PRO A 11 3.04 -15.46 4.30
CA PRO A 11 1.78 -15.38 5.05
C PRO A 11 1.08 -16.72 5.24
N ILE A 12 1.15 -17.59 4.22
CA ILE A 12 0.58 -18.93 4.27
C ILE A 12 1.32 -19.77 5.33
N ALA A 13 2.66 -19.75 5.33
CA ALA A 13 3.46 -20.45 6.31
C ALA A 13 3.22 -19.93 7.75
N LEU A 14 3.11 -18.61 7.94
CA LEU A 14 2.81 -18.01 9.24
C LEU A 14 1.39 -18.33 9.74
N SER A 15 0.43 -18.52 8.83
CA SER A 15 -0.94 -18.91 9.18
C SER A 15 -1.02 -20.31 9.79
N VAL A 16 -0.13 -21.22 9.40
CA VAL A 16 -0.03 -22.57 10.01
C VAL A 16 0.25 -22.48 11.51
N LEU A 17 1.08 -21.53 11.96
CA LEU A 17 1.33 -21.31 13.39
C LEU A 17 0.06 -20.91 14.13
N GLY A 18 -0.79 -20.07 13.52
CA GLY A 18 -2.10 -19.70 14.08
C GLY A 18 -3.04 -20.91 14.22
N PHE A 19 -3.07 -21.79 13.22
CA PHE A 19 -3.86 -23.03 13.29
C PHE A 19 -3.35 -23.99 14.38
N ILE A 20 -2.04 -24.09 14.57
CA ILE A 20 -1.45 -24.90 15.66
C ILE A 20 -1.84 -24.30 17.02
N ALA A 21 -1.81 -22.98 17.15
CA ALA A 21 -2.20 -22.28 18.37
C ALA A 21 -3.67 -22.49 18.75
N ALA A 22 -4.54 -22.67 17.76
CA ALA A 22 -5.97 -22.89 17.97
C ALA A 22 -6.30 -24.27 18.59
N ASN A 23 -5.33 -25.20 18.66
CA ASN A 23 -5.54 -26.50 19.28
C ASN A 23 -5.54 -26.37 20.83
N PRO A 24 -6.67 -26.63 21.51
CA PRO A 24 -6.75 -26.51 22.97
C PRO A 24 -5.82 -27.48 23.72
N ALA A 25 -5.41 -28.60 23.11
CA ALA A 25 -4.49 -29.56 23.71
C ALA A 25 -3.06 -29.00 23.89
N MET A 26 -2.71 -27.96 23.13
CA MET A 26 -1.37 -27.34 23.18
C MET A 26 -1.22 -26.33 24.32
N GLY A 27 -2.32 -25.91 24.96
CA GLY A 27 -2.31 -24.98 26.09
C GLY A 27 -1.65 -23.63 25.78
N ILE A 28 -1.69 -23.18 24.52
CA ILE A 28 -1.14 -21.89 24.09
C ILE A 28 -2.17 -20.81 24.43
N ALA A 29 -1.93 -20.11 25.54
CA ALA A 29 -2.73 -18.95 25.93
C ALA A 29 -1.94 -17.66 25.67
N LEU A 30 -2.63 -16.64 25.18
CA LEU A 30 -2.05 -15.30 25.06
C LEU A 30 -1.88 -14.69 26.46
N PRO A 31 -0.77 -13.97 26.73
CA PRO A 31 -0.62 -13.22 27.97
C PRO A 31 -1.72 -12.15 28.09
N ALA A 32 -2.09 -11.80 29.32
CA ALA A 32 -3.10 -10.76 29.58
C ALA A 32 -2.67 -9.41 28.97
N GLY A 33 -3.58 -8.77 28.24
CA GLY A 33 -3.33 -7.47 27.58
C GLY A 33 -2.74 -7.56 26.17
N VAL A 34 -2.61 -8.77 25.60
CA VAL A 34 -2.01 -8.99 24.29
C VAL A 34 -3.05 -9.47 23.26
N GLY A 35 -3.11 -8.83 22.10
CA GLY A 35 -4.06 -9.15 21.03
C GLY A 35 -3.66 -10.35 20.16
N LEU A 36 -4.59 -10.76 19.28
CA LEU A 36 -4.42 -11.83 18.29
C LEU A 36 -3.13 -11.76 17.45
N PRO A 37 -2.57 -10.60 17.07
CA PRO A 37 -1.35 -10.53 16.27
C PRO A 37 -0.11 -11.20 16.87
N MET A 38 -0.08 -11.42 18.20
CA MET A 38 1.07 -12.07 18.87
C MET A 38 0.98 -13.59 18.94
N ILE A 39 -0.10 -14.20 18.44
CA ILE A 39 -0.33 -15.66 18.55
C ILE A 39 0.79 -16.48 17.89
N GLY A 40 1.34 -16.02 16.78
CA GLY A 40 2.45 -16.70 16.10
C GLY A 40 3.71 -16.76 16.96
N VAL A 41 4.07 -15.64 17.60
CA VAL A 41 5.24 -15.57 18.50
C VAL A 41 5.01 -16.43 19.75
N ALA A 42 3.82 -16.35 20.36
CA ALA A 42 3.47 -17.17 21.52
C ALA A 42 3.57 -18.68 21.22
N THR A 43 3.18 -19.08 20.01
CA THR A 43 3.26 -20.47 19.54
C THR A 43 4.71 -20.94 19.40
N VAL A 44 5.56 -20.12 18.77
CA VAL A 44 6.99 -20.43 18.62
C VAL A 44 7.69 -20.55 19.97
N VAL A 45 7.45 -19.61 20.88
CA VAL A 45 8.05 -19.61 22.23
C VAL A 45 7.67 -20.87 23.02
N LYS A 46 6.45 -21.40 22.81
CA LYS A 46 5.99 -22.62 23.46
C LYS A 46 6.58 -23.90 22.85
N LEU A 47 6.81 -23.90 21.54
CA LEU A 47 7.21 -25.09 20.76
C LEU A 47 8.73 -25.27 20.64
N LEU A 48 9.49 -24.18 20.68
CA LEU A 48 10.91 -24.18 20.34
C LEU A 48 11.80 -23.74 21.52
N PRO A 49 13.05 -24.21 21.58
CA PRO A 49 14.00 -23.79 22.61
C PRO A 49 14.35 -22.30 22.50
N LEU A 50 14.82 -21.71 23.59
CA LEU A 50 15.05 -20.27 23.72
C LEU A 50 15.90 -19.68 22.58
N TRP A 51 16.98 -20.36 22.18
CA TRP A 51 17.89 -19.88 21.13
C TRP A 51 17.18 -19.75 19.77
N ALA A 52 16.30 -20.69 19.42
CA ALA A 52 15.54 -20.68 18.17
C ALA A 52 14.45 -19.61 18.19
N SER A 53 13.79 -19.41 19.35
CA SER A 53 12.80 -18.36 19.54
C SER A 53 13.40 -16.96 19.45
N LEU A 54 14.61 -16.74 19.99
CA LEU A 54 15.32 -15.47 19.84
C LEU A 54 15.67 -15.20 18.38
N LEU A 55 16.19 -16.20 17.66
CA LEU A 55 16.51 -16.10 16.24
C LEU A 55 15.25 -15.78 15.42
N PHE A 56 14.12 -16.43 15.72
CA PHE A 56 12.84 -16.16 15.07
C PHE A 56 12.38 -14.70 15.27
N VAL A 57 12.48 -14.17 16.48
CA VAL A 57 12.13 -12.77 16.76
C VAL A 57 13.04 -11.81 16.00
N VAL A 58 14.34 -12.06 15.93
CA VAL A 58 15.28 -11.24 15.15
C VAL A 58 14.92 -11.26 13.66
N ILE A 59 14.59 -12.43 13.09
CA ILE A 59 14.15 -12.53 11.69
C ILE A 59 12.84 -11.78 11.47
N LEU A 60 11.87 -11.90 12.38
CA LEU A 60 10.59 -11.18 12.29
C LEU A 60 10.79 -9.66 12.31
N LEU A 61 11.66 -9.16 13.20
CA LEU A 61 11.98 -7.74 13.29
C LEU A 61 12.70 -7.25 12.03
N ALA A 62 13.68 -8.01 11.53
CA ALA A 62 14.36 -7.70 10.27
C ALA A 62 13.40 -7.68 9.07
N GLY A 63 12.45 -8.62 9.03
CA GLY A 63 11.38 -8.64 8.02
C GLY A 63 10.49 -7.39 8.09
N LEU A 64 10.06 -7.02 9.30
CA LEU A 64 9.25 -5.82 9.52
C LEU A 64 10.02 -4.54 9.14
N GLU A 65 11.27 -4.41 9.55
CA GLU A 65 12.15 -3.28 9.22
C GLU A 65 12.36 -3.16 7.70
N SER A 66 12.57 -4.28 7.00
CA SER A 66 12.70 -4.28 5.53
C SER A 66 11.43 -3.81 4.82
N THR A 67 10.25 -4.22 5.31
CA THR A 67 8.98 -3.69 4.77
C THR A 67 8.82 -2.20 5.05
N LEU A 68 9.23 -1.74 6.23
CA LEU A 68 9.18 -0.34 6.62
C LEU A 68 10.11 0.53 5.77
N ASP A 69 11.35 0.08 5.52
CA ASP A 69 12.31 0.79 4.66
C ASP A 69 11.76 0.99 3.24
N SER A 70 11.22 -0.08 2.64
CA SER A 70 10.61 0.00 1.31
C SER A 70 9.38 0.93 1.26
N ALA A 71 8.54 0.93 2.30
CA ALA A 71 7.38 1.80 2.40
C ALA A 71 7.79 3.28 2.54
N LEU A 72 8.81 3.58 3.35
CA LEU A 72 9.36 4.93 3.48
C LEU A 72 10.00 5.42 2.17
N CYS A 73 10.71 4.54 1.46
CA CYS A 73 11.29 4.86 0.16
C CYS A 73 10.19 5.15 -0.89
N ALA A 74 9.14 4.32 -0.94
CA ALA A 74 7.99 4.54 -1.82
C ALA A 74 7.25 5.85 -1.50
N ALA A 75 6.97 6.13 -0.24
CA ALA A 75 6.24 7.33 0.16
C ALA A 75 7.08 8.61 -0.02
N SER A 76 8.39 8.54 0.22
CA SER A 76 9.29 9.70 0.02
C SER A 76 9.54 10.01 -1.45
N SER A 77 9.65 9.00 -2.32
CA SER A 77 9.76 9.21 -3.77
C SER A 77 8.48 9.81 -4.35
N LEU A 78 7.30 9.33 -3.93
CA LEU A 78 6.01 9.93 -4.30
C LEU A 78 5.93 11.41 -3.89
N TYR A 79 6.38 11.75 -2.68
CA TYR A 79 6.42 13.15 -2.25
C TYR A 79 7.41 13.98 -3.09
N ALA A 80 8.62 13.49 -3.32
CA ALA A 80 9.67 14.23 -4.00
C ALA A 80 9.39 14.45 -5.50
N ILE A 81 8.68 13.52 -6.14
CA ILE A 81 8.37 13.54 -7.58
C ILE A 81 7.03 14.21 -7.85
N ASP A 82 5.96 13.84 -7.14
CA ASP A 82 4.59 14.23 -7.49
C ASP A 82 4.08 15.44 -6.69
N MET A 83 4.53 15.62 -5.45
CA MET A 83 4.01 16.68 -4.56
C MET A 83 4.95 17.87 -4.41
N ALA A 84 6.26 17.69 -4.61
CA ALA A 84 7.22 18.75 -4.40
C ALA A 84 6.97 19.91 -5.37
N PRO A 85 6.96 21.17 -4.89
CA PRO A 85 6.76 22.31 -5.75
C PRO A 85 7.92 22.42 -6.74
N LEU A 86 7.57 22.39 -8.03
CA LEU A 86 8.47 22.63 -9.14
C LEU A 86 8.16 23.97 -9.79
N THR A 87 9.22 24.71 -10.08
CA THR A 87 9.21 25.94 -10.87
C THR A 87 8.88 25.61 -12.32
N GLU A 88 8.28 26.54 -13.07
CA GLU A 88 7.96 26.32 -14.49
C GLU A 88 9.17 25.90 -15.33
N ALA A 89 10.35 26.49 -15.07
CA ALA A 89 11.60 26.10 -15.72
C ALA A 89 12.00 24.64 -15.42
N GLU A 90 11.78 24.17 -14.19
CA GLU A 90 12.07 22.78 -13.78
C GLU A 90 11.06 21.81 -14.42
N ARG A 91 9.78 22.20 -14.55
CA ARG A 91 8.77 21.40 -15.25
C ARG A 91 9.08 21.27 -16.73
N GLU A 92 9.50 22.35 -17.38
CA GLU A 92 9.87 22.33 -18.80
C GLU A 92 11.09 21.44 -19.03
N LEU A 93 12.08 21.49 -18.14
CA LEU A 93 13.24 20.60 -18.16
C LEU A 93 12.84 19.12 -18.07
N LEU A 94 12.02 18.74 -17.07
CA LEU A 94 11.55 17.37 -16.93
C LEU A 94 10.68 16.92 -18.12
N ARG A 95 9.94 17.84 -18.73
CA ARG A 95 9.17 17.57 -19.96
C ARG A 95 10.09 17.32 -21.16
N LYS A 96 11.15 18.11 -21.34
CA LYS A 96 12.16 17.91 -22.39
C LYS A 96 12.85 16.55 -22.22
N GLU A 97 13.20 16.20 -21.00
CA GLU A 97 13.78 14.89 -20.66
C GLU A 97 12.81 13.74 -20.97
N ARG A 98 11.53 13.85 -20.58
CA ARG A 98 10.51 12.83 -20.88
C ARG A 98 10.28 12.64 -22.39
N LEU A 99 10.50 13.69 -23.17
CA LEU A 99 10.39 13.68 -24.63
C LEU A 99 11.72 13.31 -25.33
N GLU A 100 12.76 12.96 -24.57
CA GLU A 100 14.11 12.64 -25.07
C GLU A 100 14.71 13.73 -25.98
N LEU A 101 14.33 14.99 -25.75
CA LEU A 101 14.86 16.14 -26.48
C LEU A 101 16.29 16.47 -26.03
N PRO A 102 17.15 17.00 -26.92
CA PRO A 102 18.51 17.40 -26.55
C PRO A 102 18.50 18.51 -25.50
N LEU A 103 19.23 18.29 -24.40
CA LEU A 103 19.38 19.22 -23.28
C LEU A 103 20.53 20.17 -23.53
N THR A 104 20.33 21.45 -23.24
CA THR A 104 21.38 22.48 -23.25
C THR A 104 22.33 22.28 -22.07
N ASP A 105 23.55 22.79 -22.12
CA ASP A 105 24.48 22.72 -20.97
C ASP A 105 23.91 23.38 -19.68
N GLU A 106 23.11 24.43 -19.83
CA GLU A 106 22.38 25.07 -18.72
C GLU A 106 21.25 24.18 -18.16
N ASP A 107 20.56 23.43 -19.03
CA ASP A 107 19.56 22.44 -18.62
C ASP A 107 20.24 21.33 -17.82
N ARG A 108 21.41 20.85 -18.26
CA ARG A 108 22.17 19.81 -17.57
C ARG A 108 22.58 20.20 -16.15
N LYS A 109 23.08 21.44 -15.95
CA LYS A 109 23.38 21.96 -14.60
C LYS A 109 22.14 22.06 -13.73
N THR A 110 21.02 22.50 -14.30
CA THR A 110 19.74 22.61 -13.59
C THR A 110 19.22 21.24 -13.19
N LYS A 111 19.39 20.22 -14.03
CA LYS A 111 19.07 18.83 -13.73
C LYS A 111 19.91 18.28 -12.59
N GLU A 112 21.24 18.43 -12.62
CA GLU A 112 22.12 17.97 -11.54
C GLU A 112 21.74 18.59 -10.19
N ARG A 113 21.36 19.88 -10.20
CA ARG A 113 20.82 20.55 -9.02
C ARG A 113 19.48 19.95 -8.59
N LEU A 114 18.57 19.69 -9.52
CA LEU A 114 17.25 19.13 -9.23
C LEU A 114 17.35 17.71 -8.66
N ASP A 115 18.24 16.87 -9.19
CA ASP A 115 18.53 15.53 -8.69
C ASP A 115 19.12 15.57 -7.27
N ALA A 116 20.04 16.51 -7.00
CA ALA A 116 20.56 16.70 -5.65
C ALA A 116 19.47 17.18 -4.67
N LEU A 117 18.53 18.01 -5.13
CA LEU A 117 17.39 18.47 -4.34
C LEU A 117 16.34 17.38 -4.12
N SER A 118 16.09 16.52 -5.11
CA SER A 118 15.14 15.42 -4.99
C SER A 118 15.57 14.47 -3.88
N VAL A 119 16.87 14.12 -3.79
CA VAL A 119 17.43 13.30 -2.71
C VAL A 119 17.24 13.97 -1.34
N LYS A 120 17.49 15.28 -1.23
CA LYS A 120 17.31 16.02 0.04
C LYS A 120 15.83 16.06 0.45
N ARG A 121 14.93 16.31 -0.50
CA ARG A 121 13.47 16.33 -0.28
C ARG A 121 12.96 14.95 0.12
N SER A 122 13.43 13.87 -0.52
CA SER A 122 13.10 12.50 -0.16
C SER A 122 13.52 12.18 1.27
N ARG A 123 14.76 12.50 1.67
CA ARG A 123 15.22 12.28 3.05
C ARG A 123 14.38 13.03 4.07
N LEU A 124 14.05 14.30 3.79
CA LEU A 124 13.18 15.10 4.66
C LEU A 124 11.77 14.48 4.77
N ALA A 125 11.22 14.00 3.66
CA ALA A 125 9.95 13.29 3.64
C ALA A 125 10.01 11.97 4.44
N MET A 126 11.10 11.19 4.35
CA MET A 126 11.28 9.97 5.14
C MET A 126 11.20 10.26 6.64
N TYR A 127 11.90 11.29 7.12
CA TYR A 127 11.85 11.68 8.53
C TYR A 127 10.45 12.17 8.92
N GLY A 128 9.82 13.01 8.09
CA GLY A 128 8.47 13.52 8.35
C GLY A 128 7.42 12.42 8.44
N ILE A 129 7.40 11.51 7.47
CA ILE A 129 6.46 10.38 7.43
C ILE A 129 6.71 9.43 8.61
N SER A 130 7.98 9.17 8.97
CA SER A 130 8.31 8.32 10.13
C SER A 130 7.80 8.93 11.44
N ILE A 131 7.97 10.23 11.65
CA ILE A 131 7.49 10.93 12.84
C ILE A 131 5.96 10.90 12.90
N ILE A 132 5.29 11.22 11.80
CA ILE A 132 3.82 11.19 11.72
C ILE A 132 3.32 9.78 11.99
N GLY A 133 3.89 8.77 11.34
CA GLY A 133 3.54 7.36 11.54
C GLY A 133 3.72 6.91 12.98
N LEU A 134 4.83 7.29 13.63
CA LEU A 134 5.08 6.98 15.03
C LEU A 134 4.07 7.65 15.97
N ILE A 135 3.77 8.93 15.75
CA ILE A 135 2.76 9.67 16.52
C ILE A 135 1.39 9.03 16.34
N THR A 136 0.99 8.71 15.10
CA THR A 136 -0.27 8.02 14.81
C THR A 136 -0.31 6.65 15.50
N ALA A 137 0.78 5.88 15.50
CA ALA A 137 0.82 4.59 16.17
C ALA A 137 0.58 4.72 17.70
N PHE A 138 1.24 5.67 18.36
CA PHE A 138 1.04 5.92 19.80
C PHE A 138 -0.36 6.42 20.14
N ILE A 139 -0.91 7.33 19.32
CA ILE A 139 -2.28 7.85 19.50
C ILE A 139 -3.28 6.71 19.33
N VAL A 140 -3.19 5.95 18.24
CA VAL A 140 -4.15 4.88 17.94
C VAL A 140 -4.08 3.77 18.97
N GLN A 141 -2.90 3.41 19.47
CA GLN A 141 -2.76 2.41 20.55
C GLN A 141 -3.59 2.78 21.79
N HIS A 142 -3.79 4.06 22.09
CA HIS A 142 -4.58 4.50 23.23
C HIS A 142 -6.09 4.58 22.94
N LEU A 143 -6.46 4.84 21.68
CA LEU A 143 -7.86 5.04 21.26
C LEU A 143 -8.56 3.74 20.80
N PHE A 144 -7.83 2.84 20.13
CA PHE A 144 -8.38 1.64 19.52
C PHE A 144 -7.46 0.43 19.70
N PRO A 145 -8.01 -0.78 19.84
CA PRO A 145 -7.20 -1.99 19.75
C PRO A 145 -6.65 -2.13 18.31
N LEU A 146 -5.39 -2.59 18.20
CA LEU A 146 -4.61 -2.59 16.95
C LEU A 146 -5.21 -3.45 15.83
N ASP A 147 -5.99 -4.47 16.20
CA ASP A 147 -6.74 -5.34 15.29
C ASP A 147 -7.78 -4.57 14.46
N ARG A 148 -8.44 -3.56 15.03
CA ARG A 148 -9.42 -2.74 14.30
C ARG A 148 -8.76 -1.80 13.30
N LEU A 149 -7.57 -1.28 13.63
CA LEU A 149 -6.78 -0.46 12.71
C LEU A 149 -6.37 -1.27 11.46
N TRP A 150 -5.98 -2.54 11.67
CA TRP A 150 -5.65 -3.45 10.58
C TRP A 150 -6.82 -3.64 9.60
N TRP A 151 -8.04 -3.82 10.12
CA TRP A 151 -9.23 -3.93 9.28
C TRP A 151 -9.50 -2.66 8.49
N ILE A 152 -9.38 -1.48 9.11
CA ILE A 152 -9.57 -0.19 8.43
C ILE A 152 -8.59 -0.04 7.25
N PHE A 153 -7.31 -0.35 7.47
CA PHE A 153 -6.30 -0.29 6.40
C PHE A 153 -6.60 -1.26 5.25
N ASN A 154 -7.04 -2.48 5.55
CA ASN A 154 -7.46 -3.43 4.51
C ASN A 154 -8.71 -2.97 3.76
N GLY A 155 -9.64 -2.30 4.45
CA GLY A 155 -10.79 -1.65 3.83
C GLY A 155 -10.35 -0.61 2.80
N VAL A 156 -9.43 0.29 3.18
CA VAL A 156 -8.86 1.31 2.28
C VAL A 156 -8.15 0.65 1.09
N ALA A 157 -7.31 -0.36 1.32
CA ALA A 157 -6.63 -1.09 0.25
C ALA A 157 -7.62 -1.72 -0.75
N SER A 158 -8.74 -2.26 -0.25
CA SER A 158 -9.80 -2.86 -1.08
C SER A 158 -10.46 -1.83 -2.01
N CYS A 159 -10.53 -0.55 -1.62
CA CYS A 159 -11.05 0.52 -2.47
C CYS A 159 -10.17 0.81 -3.70
N PHE A 160 -8.88 0.48 -3.66
CA PHE A 160 -7.95 0.71 -4.78
C PHE A 160 -7.63 -0.56 -5.57
N ALA A 161 -7.89 -1.74 -5.00
CA ALA A 161 -7.55 -3.03 -5.61
C ALA A 161 -8.15 -3.19 -7.02
N VAL A 162 -9.44 -2.89 -7.21
CA VAL A 162 -10.12 -3.09 -8.49
C VAL A 162 -9.58 -2.17 -9.60
N PRO A 163 -9.49 -0.84 -9.42
CA PRO A 163 -8.87 0.04 -10.42
C PRO A 163 -7.43 -0.34 -10.74
N THR A 164 -6.66 -0.81 -9.76
CA THR A 164 -5.25 -1.18 -9.93
C THR A 164 -5.09 -2.46 -10.75
N VAL A 165 -5.91 -3.48 -10.50
CA VAL A 165 -5.91 -4.71 -11.32
C VAL A 165 -6.39 -4.38 -12.73
N LEU A 166 -7.46 -3.61 -12.83
CA LEU A 166 -8.09 -3.32 -14.10
C LEU A 166 -7.25 -2.37 -14.97
N SER A 167 -6.43 -1.49 -14.40
CA SER A 167 -5.51 -0.65 -15.17
C SER A 167 -4.38 -1.43 -15.85
N VAL A 168 -4.00 -2.60 -15.32
CA VAL A 168 -2.94 -3.46 -15.88
C VAL A 168 -3.49 -4.42 -16.93
N TYR A 169 -4.70 -4.95 -16.74
CA TYR A 169 -5.27 -5.99 -17.61
C TYR A 169 -6.33 -5.47 -18.59
N TRP A 170 -6.77 -4.20 -18.49
CA TRP A 170 -7.85 -3.67 -19.32
C TRP A 170 -7.61 -2.24 -19.82
N ASP A 171 -7.38 -2.14 -21.13
CA ASP A 171 -7.05 -0.88 -21.81
C ASP A 171 -8.24 0.09 -21.97
N ARG A 172 -9.43 -0.27 -21.47
CA ARG A 172 -10.65 0.55 -21.55
C ARG A 172 -11.05 1.17 -20.20
N LEU A 173 -10.21 1.04 -19.18
CA LEU A 173 -10.45 1.70 -17.90
C LEU A 173 -10.44 3.22 -18.08
N SER A 174 -11.57 3.86 -17.78
CA SER A 174 -11.72 5.31 -17.81
C SER A 174 -11.32 5.93 -16.48
N ALA A 175 -10.71 7.12 -16.53
CA ALA A 175 -10.41 7.92 -15.33
C ALA A 175 -11.69 8.22 -14.51
N LYS A 176 -12.83 8.45 -15.19
CA LYS A 176 -14.12 8.67 -14.51
C LYS A 176 -14.58 7.42 -13.78
N GLY A 177 -14.43 6.24 -14.40
CA GLY A 177 -14.80 4.96 -13.78
C GLY A 177 -13.96 4.64 -12.56
N ALA A 178 -12.65 4.83 -12.63
CA ALA A 178 -11.76 4.66 -11.47
C ALA A 178 -12.11 5.64 -10.33
N PHE A 179 -12.32 6.92 -10.63
CA PHE A 179 -12.67 7.94 -9.63
C PHE A 179 -14.01 7.64 -8.93
N TRP A 180 -15.06 7.35 -9.70
CA TRP A 180 -16.37 7.00 -9.15
C TRP A 180 -16.34 5.65 -8.42
N GLY A 181 -15.56 4.68 -8.90
CA GLY A 181 -15.36 3.40 -8.24
C GLY A 181 -14.74 3.54 -6.86
N ILE A 182 -13.65 4.32 -6.73
CA ILE A 182 -12.97 4.58 -5.45
C ILE A 182 -13.90 5.34 -4.50
N THR A 183 -14.54 6.43 -4.97
CA THR A 183 -15.40 7.25 -4.11
C THR A 183 -16.62 6.49 -3.60
N ALA A 184 -17.28 5.68 -4.43
CA ALA A 184 -18.39 4.83 -3.98
C ALA A 184 -17.92 3.74 -3.02
N SER A 185 -16.74 3.17 -3.25
CA SER A 185 -16.11 2.19 -2.36
C SER A 185 -15.82 2.76 -0.97
N LEU A 186 -15.42 4.03 -0.88
CA LEU A 186 -15.22 4.72 0.40
C LEU A 186 -16.54 4.87 1.18
N ILE A 187 -17.67 5.08 0.50
CA ILE A 187 -18.99 5.07 1.16
C ILE A 187 -19.32 3.66 1.67
N GLY A 188 -19.01 2.63 0.89
CA GLY A 188 -19.14 1.22 1.29
C GLY A 188 -18.27 0.82 2.51
N MET A 189 -17.28 1.64 2.86
CA MET A 189 -16.45 1.43 4.05
C MET A 189 -17.20 1.73 5.35
N VAL A 190 -18.23 2.59 5.34
CA VAL A 190 -19.03 2.93 6.53
C VAL A 190 -19.65 1.68 7.20
N PRO A 191 -20.41 0.82 6.49
CA PRO A 191 -20.94 -0.41 7.07
C PRO A 191 -19.84 -1.41 7.44
N PHE A 192 -18.69 -1.38 6.75
CA PHE A 192 -17.54 -2.23 7.09
C PHE A 192 -16.91 -1.84 8.44
N VAL A 193 -16.69 -0.55 8.69
CA VAL A 193 -16.19 -0.05 9.98
C VAL A 193 -17.21 -0.31 11.09
N TYR A 194 -18.51 -0.13 10.80
CA TYR A 194 -19.58 -0.44 11.74
C TYR A 194 -19.63 -1.93 12.10
N GLY A 195 -19.52 -2.84 11.11
CA GLY A 195 -19.48 -4.28 11.33
C GLY A 195 -18.31 -4.70 12.24
N ASN A 196 -17.14 -4.10 12.03
CA ASN A 196 -15.97 -4.29 12.89
C ASN A 196 -16.18 -3.74 14.31
N TRP A 197 -16.89 -2.63 14.47
CA TRP A 197 -17.20 -2.08 15.79
C TRP A 197 -18.14 -3.00 16.59
N VAL A 198 -19.20 -3.50 15.95
CA VAL A 198 -20.22 -4.36 16.56
C VAL A 198 -19.75 -5.82 16.70
N GLN A 199 -18.57 -6.17 16.15
CA GLN A 199 -18.02 -7.53 16.13
C GLN A 199 -18.98 -8.53 15.45
N ASN A 200 -19.61 -8.08 14.36
CA ASN A 200 -20.47 -8.93 13.54
C ASN A 200 -19.73 -9.32 12.25
N ASP A 201 -19.17 -10.52 12.26
CA ASP A 201 -18.39 -11.07 11.13
C ASP A 201 -19.19 -11.09 9.83
N THR A 202 -20.49 -11.34 9.90
CA THR A 202 -21.36 -11.41 8.71
C THR A 202 -21.44 -10.04 8.02
N VAL A 203 -21.62 -8.97 8.81
CA VAL A 203 -21.69 -7.60 8.27
C VAL A 203 -20.34 -7.15 7.74
N THR A 204 -19.25 -7.50 8.43
CA THR A 204 -17.88 -7.18 8.00
C THR A 204 -17.56 -7.81 6.65
N VAL A 205 -17.81 -9.12 6.50
CA VAL A 205 -17.53 -9.84 5.25
C VAL A 205 -18.43 -9.36 4.12
N LEU A 206 -19.73 -9.18 4.37
CA LEU A 206 -20.67 -8.69 3.36
C LEU A 206 -20.28 -7.29 2.86
N SER A 207 -19.88 -6.41 3.78
CA SER A 207 -19.45 -5.05 3.43
C SER A 207 -18.15 -5.08 2.62
N ALA A 208 -17.17 -5.92 2.98
CA ALA A 208 -15.92 -6.07 2.22
C ALA A 208 -16.18 -6.53 0.78
N VAL A 209 -17.05 -7.53 0.60
CA VAL A 209 -17.45 -8.02 -0.72
C VAL A 209 -18.21 -6.93 -1.50
N ALA A 210 -19.12 -6.22 -0.85
CA ALA A 210 -19.87 -5.13 -1.46
C ALA A 210 -18.97 -4.00 -1.96
N ILE A 211 -17.94 -3.61 -1.20
CA ILE A 211 -16.94 -2.60 -1.60
C ILE A 211 -16.32 -3.00 -2.95
N ILE A 212 -15.84 -4.24 -3.08
CA ILE A 212 -15.19 -4.73 -4.30
C ILE A 212 -16.17 -4.78 -5.48
N ILE A 213 -17.39 -5.28 -5.25
CA ILE A 213 -18.41 -5.40 -6.30
C ILE A 213 -18.83 -4.02 -6.81
N VAL A 214 -19.13 -3.08 -5.93
CA VAL A 214 -19.53 -1.71 -6.31
C VAL A 214 -18.41 -1.03 -7.11
N ASN A 215 -17.17 -1.18 -6.67
CA ASN A 215 -16.00 -0.66 -7.40
C ASN A 215 -15.91 -1.21 -8.81
N LEU A 216 -16.04 -2.54 -8.95
CA LEU A 216 -15.99 -3.24 -10.22
C LEU A 216 -17.12 -2.81 -11.15
N VAL A 217 -18.35 -2.75 -10.65
CA VAL A 217 -19.51 -2.33 -11.43
C VAL A 217 -19.31 -0.91 -11.97
N LEU A 218 -18.85 0.04 -11.15
CA LEU A 218 -18.65 1.42 -11.59
C LEU A 218 -17.48 1.56 -12.57
N CYS A 219 -16.38 0.83 -12.35
CA CYS A 219 -15.27 0.80 -13.30
C CYS A 219 -15.69 0.25 -14.67
N LEU A 220 -16.58 -0.77 -14.69
CA LEU A 220 -17.09 -1.37 -15.92
C LEU A 220 -18.20 -0.52 -16.59
N ALA A 221 -19.04 0.13 -15.78
CA ALA A 221 -20.15 0.97 -16.27
C ALA A 221 -19.65 2.22 -17.00
N PHE A 222 -18.62 2.87 -16.45
CA PHE A 222 -17.96 4.01 -17.07
C PHE A 222 -16.76 3.60 -17.90
N LYS A 223 -16.91 2.55 -18.73
CA LYS A 223 -15.86 2.15 -19.67
C LYS A 223 -15.56 3.27 -20.68
N ARG A 224 -14.32 3.32 -21.17
CA ARG A 224 -13.94 4.21 -22.26
C ARG A 224 -14.30 3.57 -23.61
N ASP A 225 -14.74 4.39 -24.56
CA ASP A 225 -15.10 3.92 -25.90
C ASP A 225 -13.88 3.53 -26.74
N THR A 226 -12.79 4.29 -26.62
CA THR A 226 -11.50 4.02 -27.27
C THR A 226 -10.49 3.41 -26.30
N PRO A 227 -9.74 2.35 -26.67
CA PRO A 227 -8.67 1.81 -25.83
C PRO A 227 -7.48 2.77 -25.74
N TRP A 228 -6.60 2.59 -24.75
CA TRP A 228 -5.32 3.30 -24.70
C TRP A 228 -4.45 2.89 -25.90
N THR A 229 -4.39 3.74 -26.92
CA THR A 229 -3.35 3.67 -27.97
C THR A 229 -2.10 4.37 -27.46
N GLU A 230 -0.93 3.82 -27.79
CA GLU A 230 0.34 4.41 -27.36
C GLU A 230 0.46 5.89 -27.78
N PRO A 231 0.91 6.79 -26.89
CA PRO A 231 1.02 8.21 -27.18
C PRO A 231 1.99 8.56 -28.33
N VAL A 232 2.87 7.64 -28.73
CA VAL A 232 3.93 7.89 -29.72
C VAL A 232 3.37 8.17 -31.13
N LEU A 233 2.17 7.68 -31.46
CA LEU A 233 1.56 7.86 -32.80
C LEU A 233 0.76 9.16 -32.98
N ASN A 234 0.28 9.78 -31.89
CA ASN A 234 -0.59 10.97 -31.98
C ASN A 234 0.17 12.27 -32.32
N LEU A 235 1.50 12.27 -32.28
CA LEU A 235 2.32 13.41 -32.73
C LEU A 235 2.65 13.33 -34.22
N ALA A 236 2.62 12.13 -34.83
CA ALA A 236 2.87 11.95 -36.25
C ALA A 236 1.69 12.45 -37.12
N GLU A 237 0.45 12.27 -36.65
CA GLU A 237 -0.76 12.74 -37.36
C GLU A 237 -0.98 14.26 -37.26
N THR A 238 -0.35 14.95 -36.31
CA THR A 238 -0.41 16.42 -36.22
C THR A 238 0.68 17.12 -37.06
N THR A 239 1.53 16.36 -37.76
CA THR A 239 2.64 16.87 -38.57
C THR A 239 2.57 16.51 -40.06
N SER A 240 1.43 16.00 -40.55
CA SER A 240 1.18 15.75 -41.98
C SER A 240 0.14 16.68 -42.56
#